data_AF-A0A7H4M5U4-F1
#
_entry.id   AF-A0A7H4M5U4-F1
#
_cell.length_a   1.000
_cell.length_b   1.000
_cell.length_c   1.000
_cell.angle_alpha   90.00
_cell.angle_beta   90.00
_cell.angle_gamma   90.00
#
_symmetry.space_group_name_H-M   'P 1'
#
loop_
_entity.id
_entity.type
_entity.pdbx_description
1 polymer ?
#
loop_
_entity_poly.entity_id
_entity_poly.type
_entity_poly.pdbx_seq_one_letter_code
_entity_poly.pdbx_strand_id
1 'polypeptide(L)'
;MPRPRKGLTPKALWPRHHGHGPAGVKLVEQLCARLRVPNELRDLAKLVAEFHDLIHTLPILQPKTLVKLFDNIDAWRKPHRVRQIALTSEADVRGRTGFEACDYPQGRLLLEAWDVARSVSTKEVVAEGFQGVEIREELTRRRIQAVARWKEKRCPQPRD
;
A
#
# COMPACT_ATOMS: atom_id res chain seq x y z
N MET A 1 -2.68 25.55 -1.10
CA MET A 1 -1.79 25.27 0.06
C MET A 1 -1.06 23.94 -0.15
N PRO A 2 0.25 23.87 0.08
CA PRO A 2 0.99 22.59 0.07
C PRO A 2 0.54 21.71 1.26
N ARG A 3 0.37 20.38 1.03
CA ARG A 3 0.04 19.42 2.10
C ARG A 3 1.09 19.51 3.23
N PRO A 4 0.75 19.31 4.51
CA PRO A 4 1.69 19.45 5.64
C PRO A 4 2.98 18.63 5.48
N ARG A 5 2.90 17.44 4.85
CA ARG A 5 4.06 16.58 4.54
C ARG A 5 4.99 17.15 3.45
N LYS A 6 4.47 17.96 2.54
CA LYS A 6 5.20 18.58 1.42
C LYS A 6 6.05 19.78 1.84
N GLY A 7 5.71 20.40 2.98
CA GLY A 7 6.44 21.55 3.52
C GLY A 7 7.85 21.23 4.03
N LEU A 8 8.14 19.96 4.31
CA LEU A 8 9.47 19.50 4.73
C LEU A 8 10.40 19.12 3.56
N THR A 9 9.90 19.08 2.33
CA THR A 9 10.75 18.81 1.17
C THR A 9 11.53 20.08 0.81
N PRO A 10 12.87 20.02 0.68
CA PRO A 10 13.66 21.14 0.17
C PRO A 10 13.06 21.73 -1.10
N LYS A 11 13.01 23.07 -1.21
CA LYS A 11 12.39 23.78 -2.35
C LYS A 11 12.91 23.28 -3.72
N ALA A 12 14.17 22.85 -3.76
CA ALA A 12 14.81 22.30 -4.97
C ALA A 12 14.18 20.98 -5.48
N LEU A 13 13.40 20.27 -4.65
CA LEU A 13 12.75 19.00 -4.99
C LEU A 13 11.25 19.16 -5.29
N TRP A 14 10.79 20.42 -5.38
CA TRP A 14 9.44 20.73 -5.83
C TRP A 14 9.37 20.58 -7.36
N PRO A 15 8.26 20.10 -7.93
CA PRO A 15 6.97 19.77 -7.29
C PRO A 15 6.82 18.29 -6.90
N ARG A 16 7.87 17.46 -7.05
CA ARG A 16 7.77 15.99 -6.95
C ARG A 16 7.81 15.46 -5.50
N HIS A 17 8.40 16.22 -4.58
CA HIS A 17 8.44 15.89 -3.15
C HIS A 17 8.99 14.48 -2.83
N HIS A 18 10.10 14.07 -3.45
CA HIS A 18 10.71 12.76 -3.17
C HIS A 18 11.00 12.59 -1.66
N GLY A 19 10.66 11.41 -1.11
CA GLY A 19 10.93 11.05 0.29
C GLY A 19 9.91 11.56 1.33
N HIS A 20 8.84 12.25 0.91
CA HIS A 20 7.86 12.82 1.86
C HIS A 20 6.96 11.79 2.57
N GLY A 21 6.85 10.56 2.07
CA GLY A 21 6.14 9.46 2.73
C GLY A 21 6.77 9.10 4.09
N PRO A 22 8.03 8.64 4.12
CA PRO A 22 8.75 8.35 5.38
C PRO A 22 8.89 9.57 6.30
N ALA A 23 9.11 10.77 5.75
CA ALA A 23 9.13 12.01 6.54
C ALA A 23 7.78 12.31 7.21
N GLY A 24 6.67 11.90 6.57
CA GLY A 24 5.32 12.02 7.11
C GLY A 24 5.04 11.15 8.34
N VAL A 25 5.78 10.05 8.53
CA VAL A 25 5.60 9.13 9.66
C VAL A 25 5.97 9.81 10.98
N LYS A 26 7.10 10.52 11.03
CA LYS A 26 7.55 11.25 12.23
C LYS A 26 6.56 12.33 12.65
N LEU A 27 5.98 13.05 11.68
CA LEU A 27 4.95 14.05 11.95
C LEU A 27 3.68 13.43 12.56
N VAL A 28 3.26 12.27 12.04
CA VAL A 28 2.10 11.53 12.57
C VAL A 28 2.38 11.08 14.00
N GLU A 29 3.57 10.55 14.28
CA GLU A 29 3.96 10.12 15.63
C GLU A 29 3.90 11.27 16.64
N GLN A 30 4.51 12.41 16.31
CA GLN A 30 4.51 13.59 17.17
C GLN A 30 3.09 14.13 17.42
N LEU A 31 2.28 14.21 16.37
CA LEU A 31 0.89 14.67 16.47
C LEU A 31 0.05 13.73 17.33
N CYS A 32 0.12 12.42 17.08
CA CYS A 32 -0.64 11.42 17.82
C CYS A 32 -0.21 11.35 19.28
N ALA A 33 1.09 11.53 19.58
CA ALA A 33 1.57 11.61 20.96
C ALA A 33 0.98 12.83 21.69
N ARG A 34 1.01 14.01 21.05
CA ARG A 34 0.47 15.25 21.63
C ARG A 34 -1.04 15.17 21.88
N LEU A 35 -1.78 14.53 20.97
CA LEU A 35 -3.23 14.38 21.07
C LEU A 35 -3.69 13.11 21.80
N ARG A 36 -2.76 12.29 22.31
CA ARG A 36 -3.03 11.02 23.00
C ARG A 36 -3.93 10.08 22.19
N VAL A 37 -3.68 10.00 20.87
CA VAL A 37 -4.45 9.16 19.95
C VAL A 37 -4.21 7.68 20.27
N PRO A 38 -5.26 6.83 20.27
CA PRO A 38 -5.10 5.38 20.43
C PRO A 38 -4.05 4.78 19.49
N ASN A 39 -3.26 3.83 20.01
CA ASN A 39 -2.13 3.24 19.29
C ASN A 39 -2.54 2.66 17.92
N GLU A 40 -3.69 1.99 17.84
CA GLU A 40 -4.16 1.39 16.59
C GLU A 40 -4.40 2.43 15.49
N LEU A 41 -5.00 3.57 15.85
CA LEU A 41 -5.26 4.67 14.91
C LEU A 41 -3.96 5.36 14.49
N ARG A 42 -3.03 5.58 15.44
CA ARG A 42 -1.70 6.11 15.12
C ARG A 42 -0.96 5.19 14.16
N ASP A 43 -0.94 3.90 14.43
CA ASP A 43 -0.19 2.93 13.64
C ASP A 43 -0.78 2.80 12.22
N LEU A 44 -2.11 2.84 12.08
CA LEU A 44 -2.75 2.93 10.77
C LEU A 44 -2.40 4.24 10.06
N ALA A 45 -2.47 5.37 10.75
CA ALA A 45 -2.14 6.68 10.18
C ALA A 45 -0.69 6.76 9.68
N LYS A 46 0.25 6.10 10.37
CA LYS A 46 1.64 5.96 9.93
C LYS A 46 1.74 5.19 8.61
N LEU A 47 1.04 4.05 8.49
CA LEU A 47 1.04 3.25 7.25
C LEU A 47 0.43 4.03 6.08
N VAL A 48 -0.69 4.70 6.30
CA VAL A 48 -1.33 5.53 5.26
C VAL A 48 -0.40 6.67 4.85
N ALA A 49 0.22 7.36 5.82
CA ALA A 49 1.18 8.42 5.55
C ALA A 49 2.32 7.98 4.64
N GLU A 50 2.83 6.77 4.87
CA GLU A 50 3.96 6.21 4.13
C GLU A 50 3.56 5.71 2.74
N PHE A 51 2.39 5.04 2.61
CA PHE A 51 2.05 4.28 1.41
C PHE A 51 0.90 4.82 0.55
N HIS A 52 0.17 5.86 0.97
CA HIS A 52 -0.98 6.36 0.18
C HIS A 52 -0.60 6.78 -1.26
N ASP A 53 0.55 7.43 -1.47
CA ASP A 53 1.01 7.81 -2.82
C ASP A 53 1.31 6.59 -3.71
N LEU A 54 1.74 5.48 -3.10
CA LEU A 54 1.93 4.23 -3.82
C LEU A 54 0.58 3.69 -4.32
N ILE A 55 -0.46 3.77 -3.49
CA ILE A 55 -1.80 3.30 -3.86
C ILE A 55 -2.41 4.18 -4.95
N HIS A 56 -2.19 5.50 -4.89
CA HIS A 56 -2.61 6.42 -5.96
C HIS A 56 -2.04 6.04 -7.34
N THR A 57 -0.88 5.37 -7.37
CA THR A 57 -0.18 4.93 -8.59
C THR A 57 -0.30 3.43 -8.85
N LEU A 58 -1.21 2.73 -8.16
CA LEU A 58 -1.35 1.27 -8.21
C LEU A 58 -1.31 0.65 -9.62
N PRO A 59 -2.02 1.18 -10.64
CA PRO A 59 -2.04 0.57 -11.98
C PRO A 59 -0.66 0.41 -12.62
N ILE A 60 0.30 1.27 -12.31
CA ILE A 60 1.67 1.22 -12.89
C ILE A 60 2.67 0.45 -12.01
N LEU A 61 2.29 0.02 -10.80
CA LEU A 61 3.20 -0.66 -9.88
C LEU A 61 3.57 -2.07 -10.34
N GLN A 62 4.84 -2.44 -10.20
CA GLN A 62 5.27 -3.82 -10.44
C GLN A 62 4.60 -4.77 -9.43
N PRO A 63 4.23 -6.01 -9.82
CA PRO A 63 3.61 -6.99 -8.92
C PRO A 63 4.41 -7.25 -7.64
N LYS A 64 5.75 -7.29 -7.75
CA LYS A 64 6.65 -7.39 -6.59
C LYS A 64 6.48 -6.24 -5.58
N THR A 65 6.18 -5.04 -6.06
CA THR A 65 5.97 -3.86 -5.23
C THR A 65 4.66 -3.98 -4.44
N LEU A 66 3.61 -4.56 -5.03
CA LEU A 66 2.34 -4.83 -4.34
C LEU A 66 2.50 -5.88 -3.24
N VAL A 67 3.20 -6.97 -3.51
CA VAL A 67 3.46 -8.00 -2.49
C VAL A 67 4.29 -7.42 -1.34
N LYS A 68 5.32 -6.62 -1.65
CA LYS A 68 6.12 -5.92 -0.63
C LYS A 68 5.30 -4.91 0.16
N LEU A 69 4.33 -4.23 -0.45
CA LEU A 69 3.39 -3.37 0.27
C LEU A 69 2.59 -4.18 1.31
N PHE A 70 2.07 -5.36 0.93
CA PHE A 70 1.34 -6.23 1.86
C PHE A 70 2.21 -6.72 3.04
N ASP A 71 3.49 -7.02 2.79
CA ASP A 71 4.45 -7.31 3.86
C ASP A 71 4.62 -6.11 4.81
N ASN A 72 4.88 -4.92 4.26
CA ASN A 72 5.17 -3.71 5.02
C ASN A 72 3.99 -3.26 5.90
N ILE A 73 2.75 -3.45 5.44
CA ILE A 73 1.55 -3.11 6.22
C ILE A 73 1.14 -4.23 7.18
N ASP A 74 1.88 -5.33 7.25
CA ASP A 74 1.56 -6.53 8.04
C ASP A 74 0.18 -7.11 7.68
N ALA A 75 -0.17 -7.13 6.39
CA ALA A 75 -1.49 -7.56 5.91
C ALA A 75 -1.76 -9.05 6.19
N TRP A 76 -0.72 -9.88 6.14
CA TRP A 76 -0.82 -11.33 6.37
C TRP A 76 -1.36 -11.67 7.75
N ARG A 77 -1.00 -10.88 8.76
CA ARG A 77 -1.49 -11.03 10.14
C ARG A 77 -2.69 -10.13 10.42
N LYS A 78 -2.77 -8.96 9.77
CA LYS A 78 -3.81 -7.95 9.97
C LYS A 78 -4.50 -7.59 8.65
N PRO A 79 -5.30 -8.52 8.06
CA PRO A 79 -5.88 -8.34 6.73
C PRO A 79 -6.81 -7.13 6.61
N HIS A 80 -7.46 -6.72 7.70
CA HIS A 80 -8.31 -5.54 7.74
C HIS A 80 -7.58 -4.24 7.36
N ARG A 81 -6.24 -4.18 7.53
CA ARG A 81 -5.43 -3.01 7.17
C ARG A 81 -5.49 -2.69 5.68
N VAL A 82 -5.62 -3.70 4.81
CA VAL A 82 -5.73 -3.46 3.37
C VAL A 82 -6.97 -2.62 3.05
N ARG A 83 -8.12 -2.99 3.64
CA ARG A 83 -9.37 -2.25 3.50
C ARG A 83 -9.29 -0.86 4.12
N GLN A 84 -8.72 -0.74 5.32
CA GLN A 84 -8.56 0.56 5.98
C GLN A 84 -7.71 1.52 5.15
N ILE A 85 -6.60 1.05 4.61
CA ILE A 85 -5.73 1.88 3.79
C ILE A 85 -6.41 2.22 2.45
N ALA A 86 -7.12 1.28 1.81
CA ALA A 86 -7.90 1.57 0.61
C ALA A 86 -8.91 2.71 0.85
N LEU A 87 -9.70 2.62 1.92
CA LEU A 87 -10.70 3.62 2.29
C LEU A 87 -10.07 4.96 2.64
N THR A 88 -8.96 4.96 3.38
CA THR A 88 -8.30 6.20 3.79
C THR A 88 -7.65 6.91 2.61
N SER A 89 -7.10 6.16 1.64
CA SER A 89 -6.56 6.73 0.41
C SER A 89 -7.66 7.31 -0.49
N GLU A 90 -8.83 6.68 -0.57
CA GLU A 90 -10.00 7.24 -1.24
C GLU A 90 -10.44 8.57 -0.59
N ALA A 91 -10.49 8.59 0.75
CA ALA A 91 -10.79 9.81 1.51
C ALA A 91 -9.74 10.92 1.30
N ASP A 92 -8.45 10.60 1.15
CA ASP A 92 -7.38 11.58 0.83
C ASP A 92 -7.63 12.27 -0.52
N VAL A 93 -8.12 11.54 -1.52
CA VAL A 93 -8.46 12.14 -2.82
C VAL A 93 -9.71 12.99 -2.70
N ARG A 94 -10.79 12.44 -2.13
CA ARG A 94 -12.09 13.12 -2.04
C ARG A 94 -12.12 14.29 -1.06
N GLY A 95 -11.19 14.34 -0.11
CA GLY A 95 -11.02 15.48 0.80
C GLY A 95 -10.47 16.74 0.13
N ARG A 96 -10.10 16.67 -1.15
CA ARG A 96 -9.67 17.84 -1.94
C ARG A 96 -10.89 18.51 -2.56
N THR A 97 -11.00 19.82 -2.40
CA THR A 97 -12.07 20.62 -3.01
C THR A 97 -12.18 20.34 -4.51
N GLY A 98 -13.39 19.99 -4.97
CA GLY A 98 -13.70 19.64 -6.36
C GLY A 98 -13.48 18.16 -6.72
N PHE A 99 -13.08 17.32 -5.76
CA PHE A 99 -12.88 15.87 -5.95
C PHE A 99 -13.85 15.02 -5.11
N GLU A 100 -14.85 15.62 -4.48
CA GLU A 100 -15.74 14.98 -3.51
C GLU A 100 -16.45 13.75 -4.08
N ALA A 101 -16.81 13.79 -5.37
CA ALA A 101 -17.46 12.70 -6.09
C ALA A 101 -16.51 11.92 -7.03
N CYS A 102 -15.20 12.15 -6.95
CA CYS A 102 -14.23 11.49 -7.82
C CYS A 102 -14.23 9.97 -7.57
N ASP A 103 -14.33 9.17 -8.65
CA ASP A 103 -14.14 7.73 -8.54
C ASP A 103 -12.68 7.40 -8.20
N TYR A 104 -12.51 6.37 -7.38
CA TYR A 104 -11.21 5.92 -6.90
C TYR A 104 -11.04 4.42 -7.11
N PRO A 105 -10.79 3.97 -8.35
CA PRO A 105 -10.64 2.55 -8.68
C PRO A 105 -9.46 1.88 -7.97
N GLN A 106 -8.43 2.64 -7.60
CA GLN A 106 -7.22 2.14 -6.95
C GLN A 106 -7.52 1.40 -5.65
N GLY A 107 -8.51 1.86 -4.86
CA GLY A 107 -8.93 1.17 -3.64
C GLY A 107 -9.50 -0.22 -3.93
N ARG A 108 -10.34 -0.34 -4.96
CA ARG A 108 -10.93 -1.63 -5.40
C ARG A 108 -9.85 -2.57 -5.94
N LEU A 109 -8.94 -2.04 -6.77
CA LEU A 109 -7.82 -2.80 -7.31
C LEU A 109 -6.88 -3.32 -6.21
N LEU A 110 -6.64 -2.54 -5.14
CA LEU A 110 -5.83 -2.98 -4.01
C LEU A 110 -6.45 -4.17 -3.28
N LEU A 111 -7.78 -4.14 -3.08
CA LEU A 111 -8.52 -5.24 -2.45
C LEU A 111 -8.48 -6.51 -3.29
N GLU A 112 -8.67 -6.39 -4.61
CA GLU A 112 -8.57 -7.54 -5.51
C GLU A 112 -7.16 -8.13 -5.56
N ALA A 113 -6.13 -7.28 -5.65
CA ALA A 113 -4.73 -7.72 -5.61
C ALA A 113 -4.41 -8.48 -4.32
N TRP A 114 -4.97 -8.01 -3.19
CA TRP A 114 -4.83 -8.68 -1.90
C TRP A 114 -5.51 -10.05 -1.88
N ASP A 115 -6.73 -10.15 -2.42
CA ASP A 115 -7.46 -11.43 -2.50
C ASP A 115 -6.69 -12.47 -3.32
N VAL A 116 -6.08 -12.05 -4.43
CA VAL A 116 -5.22 -12.92 -5.26
C VAL A 116 -3.93 -13.31 -4.52
N ALA A 117 -3.31 -12.37 -3.81
CA ALA A 117 -2.07 -12.67 -3.10
C ALA A 117 -2.31 -13.62 -1.91
N ARG A 118 -3.41 -13.44 -1.16
CA ARG A 118 -3.73 -14.29 0.00
C ARG A 118 -4.27 -15.67 -0.37
N SER A 119 -4.72 -15.89 -1.61
CA SER A 119 -5.19 -17.20 -2.07
C SER A 119 -4.06 -18.19 -2.34
N VAL A 120 -2.79 -17.75 -2.34
CA VAL A 120 -1.64 -18.65 -2.52
C VAL A 120 -1.51 -19.58 -1.32
N SER A 121 -1.64 -20.88 -1.57
CA SER A 121 -1.67 -21.93 -0.56
C SER A 121 -0.30 -22.20 0.05
N THR A 122 -0.15 -21.96 1.35
CA THR A 122 1.01 -22.43 2.12
C THR A 122 1.09 -23.95 2.18
N LYS A 123 -0.06 -24.65 2.14
CA LYS A 123 -0.09 -26.11 2.19
C LYS A 123 0.54 -26.72 0.95
N GLU A 124 0.29 -26.16 -0.23
CA GLU A 124 0.90 -26.62 -1.49
C GLU A 124 2.41 -26.44 -1.48
N VAL A 125 2.90 -25.28 -1.02
CA VAL A 125 4.35 -25.03 -0.89
C VAL A 125 5.02 -26.06 0.02
N VAL A 126 4.41 -26.37 1.17
CA VAL A 126 4.94 -27.38 2.10
C VAL A 126 4.88 -28.79 1.48
N ALA A 127 3.78 -29.12 0.78
CA ALA A 127 3.60 -30.42 0.14
C ALA A 127 4.61 -30.67 -0.99
N GLU A 128 5.07 -29.62 -1.67
CA GLU A 128 6.12 -29.67 -2.68
C GLU A 128 7.54 -29.77 -2.10
N GLY A 129 7.67 -29.86 -0.77
CA GLY A 129 8.93 -30.20 -0.11
C GLY A 129 9.79 -29.01 0.34
N PHE A 130 9.32 -27.77 0.17
CA PHE A 130 10.03 -26.58 0.68
C PHE A 130 10.04 -26.56 2.21
N GLN A 131 11.17 -26.20 2.82
CA GLN A 131 11.34 -26.21 4.29
C GLN A 131 11.94 -24.91 4.85
N GLY A 132 11.61 -24.61 6.11
CA GLY A 132 12.19 -23.48 6.84
C GLY A 132 12.03 -22.13 6.11
N VAL A 133 13.17 -21.48 5.83
CA VAL A 133 13.21 -20.17 5.15
C VAL A 133 12.69 -20.25 3.71
N GLU A 134 12.89 -21.38 3.03
CA GLU A 134 12.51 -21.57 1.63
C GLU A 134 10.98 -21.49 1.44
N ILE A 135 10.20 -21.88 2.45
CA ILE A 135 8.73 -21.74 2.42
C ILE A 135 8.34 -20.28 2.21
N ARG A 136 9.01 -19.35 2.90
CA ARG A 136 8.71 -17.91 2.81
C ARG A 136 9.09 -17.36 1.45
N GLU A 137 10.27 -17.73 0.95
CA GLU A 137 10.77 -17.29 -0.36
C GLU A 137 9.85 -17.78 -1.47
N GLU A 138 9.46 -19.05 -1.41
CA GLU A 138 8.59 -19.67 -2.40
C GLU A 138 7.16 -19.11 -2.35
N LEU A 139 6.60 -18.92 -1.15
CA LEU A 139 5.32 -18.22 -0.98
C LEU A 139 5.36 -16.83 -1.61
N THR A 140 6.44 -16.08 -1.36
CA THR A 140 6.61 -14.74 -1.91
C THR A 140 6.67 -14.80 -3.44
N ARG A 141 7.45 -15.72 -4.01
CA ARG A 141 7.54 -15.94 -5.46
C ARG A 141 6.19 -16.24 -6.09
N ARG A 142 5.42 -17.20 -5.52
CA ARG A 142 4.09 -17.58 -6.01
C ARG A 142 3.08 -16.44 -5.91
N ARG A 143 3.11 -15.67 -4.82
CA ARG A 143 2.27 -14.46 -4.64
C ARG A 143 2.55 -13.42 -5.71
N ILE A 144 3.82 -13.16 -5.99
CA ILE A 144 4.22 -12.22 -7.05
C ILE A 144 3.68 -12.70 -8.40
N GLN A 145 3.81 -13.99 -8.72
CA GLN A 145 3.30 -14.56 -9.97
C GLN A 145 1.75 -14.52 -10.05
N ALA A 146 1.05 -14.81 -8.96
CA ALA A 146 -0.40 -14.71 -8.91
C ALA A 146 -0.88 -13.27 -9.16
N VAL A 147 -0.27 -12.30 -8.47
CA VAL A 147 -0.56 -10.87 -8.66
C VAL A 147 -0.18 -10.41 -10.07
N ALA A 148 0.92 -10.90 -10.65
CA ALA A 148 1.31 -10.59 -12.02
C ALA A 148 0.23 -11.01 -13.03
N ARG A 149 -0.24 -12.27 -12.95
CA ARG A 149 -1.32 -12.79 -13.80
C ARG A 149 -2.64 -12.04 -13.63
N TRP A 150 -2.97 -11.64 -12.41
CA TRP A 150 -4.14 -10.78 -12.16
C TRP A 150 -3.95 -9.39 -12.81
N LYS A 151 -2.76 -8.80 -12.66
CA LYS A 151 -2.46 -7.47 -13.16
C LYS A 151 -2.50 -7.39 -14.68
N GLU A 152 -2.03 -8.41 -15.40
CA GLU A 152 -2.14 -8.50 -16.86
C GLU A 152 -3.59 -8.37 -17.35
N LYS A 153 -4.55 -8.88 -16.57
CA LYS A 153 -5.98 -8.84 -16.91
C LYS A 153 -6.65 -7.53 -16.48
N ARG A 154 -6.28 -6.97 -15.32
CA ARG A 154 -6.94 -5.79 -14.73
C ARG A 154 -6.29 -4.45 -15.03
N CYS A 155 -4.98 -4.44 -15.23
CA CYS A 155 -4.15 -3.25 -15.47
C CYS A 155 -3.13 -3.54 -16.58
N PRO A 156 -3.57 -3.88 -17.81
CA PRO A 156 -2.66 -4.14 -18.91
C PRO A 156 -1.77 -2.92 -19.10
N GLN A 157 -0.44 -3.14 -19.05
CA GLN A 157 0.48 -2.07 -19.41
C GLN A 157 0.37 -1.86 -20.93
N PRO A 158 0.55 -0.61 -21.41
CA PRO A 158 0.73 -0.38 -22.84
C PRO A 158 1.84 -1.32 -23.34
N ARG A 159 1.55 -2.06 -24.40
CA ARG A 159 2.61 -2.78 -25.13
C ARG A 159 3.26 -1.71 -26.01
N ASP A 160 4.55 -1.46 -25.78
CA ASP A 160 5.38 -0.65 -26.66
C ASP A 160 5.41 -1.26 -28.08
#